data_AF-A0A0K2LBT7-F1
#
_entry.id   AF-A0A0K2LBT7-F1
#
_cell.length_a   1.000
_cell.length_b   1.000
_cell.length_c   1.000
_cell.angle_alpha   90.00
_cell.angle_beta   90.00
_cell.angle_gamma   90.00
#
_symmetry.space_group_name_H-M   'P 1'
#
loop_
_entity.id
_entity.type
_entity.pdbx_description
1 polymer ?
#
loop_
_entity_poly.entity_id
_entity_poly.type
_entity_poly.pdbx_seq_one_letter_code
_entity_poly.pdbx_strand_id
1 'polypeptide(L)'
;MAFQLWYTNYFVDIDSDKTVDPKNIEGISELGEVSANGNLTAWHVKSQLHEDDFKRHLNQLLTDQTEINPDDVTVTKGINGGPLSML
;
A
#
# COMPACT_ATOMS: atom_id res chain seq x y z
N MET A 1 -14.30 21.99 -13.90
CA MET A 1 -12.88 21.59 -13.86
C MET A 1 -12.83 20.19 -13.29
N ALA A 2 -12.48 19.19 -14.10
CA ALA A 2 -12.23 17.85 -13.58
C ALA A 2 -10.86 17.88 -12.90
N PHE A 3 -10.83 17.79 -11.57
CA PHE A 3 -9.58 17.52 -10.86
C PHE A 3 -9.16 16.10 -11.24
N GLN A 4 -8.17 15.99 -12.12
CA GLN A 4 -7.46 14.73 -12.30
C GLN A 4 -6.80 14.44 -10.95
N LEU A 5 -7.29 13.44 -10.22
CA LEU A 5 -6.65 12.96 -9.01
C LEU A 5 -5.47 12.09 -9.44
N TRP A 6 -4.26 12.59 -9.23
CA TRP A 6 -3.03 11.86 -9.48
C TRP A 6 -2.82 10.87 -8.34
N TYR A 7 -2.40 9.64 -8.64
CA TYR A 7 -1.96 8.71 -7.62
C TYR A 7 -0.44 8.70 -7.51
N THR A 8 0.03 8.31 -6.34
CA THR A 8 1.41 7.95 -6.08
C THR A 8 1.51 6.43 -6.08
N ASN A 9 2.52 5.89 -6.76
CA ASN A 9 2.86 4.48 -6.63
C ASN A 9 3.67 4.29 -5.35
N TYR A 10 3.22 3.42 -4.45
CA TYR A 10 3.99 2.96 -3.31
C TYR A 10 4.32 1.48 -3.50
N PHE A 11 5.58 1.13 -3.28
CA PHE A 11 6.05 -0.24 -3.25
C PHE A 11 6.34 -0.60 -1.81
N VAL A 12 5.73 -1.68 -1.34
CA VAL A 12 5.85 -2.17 0.04
C VAL A 12 6.59 -3.49 -0.03
N ASP A 13 7.81 -3.53 0.46
CA ASP A 13 8.60 -4.75 0.58
C ASP A 13 8.54 -5.25 2.02
N ILE A 14 8.25 -6.53 2.21
CA ILE A 14 8.06 -7.19 3.51
C ILE A 14 9.18 -8.21 3.68
N ASP A 15 10.12 -7.91 4.56
CA ASP A 15 11.25 -8.78 4.93
C ASP A 15 10.92 -9.56 6.21
N SER A 16 9.78 -10.25 6.20
CA SER A 16 9.30 -11.04 7.33
C SER A 16 9.09 -12.49 6.92
N ASP A 17 9.31 -13.41 7.85
CA ASP A 17 8.95 -14.83 7.69
C ASP A 17 7.43 -15.03 7.59
N LYS A 18 6.65 -13.98 7.91
CA LYS A 18 5.19 -13.95 7.83
C LYS A 18 4.76 -13.23 6.56
N THR A 19 3.92 -13.90 5.78
CA THR A 19 3.30 -13.32 4.58
C THR A 19 1.81 -13.16 4.79
N VAL A 20 1.25 -12.06 4.30
CA VAL A 20 -0.19 -11.84 4.27
C VAL A 20 -0.59 -11.40 2.87
N ASP A 21 -1.71 -11.92 2.37
CA ASP A 21 -2.31 -11.36 1.16
C ASP A 21 -2.97 -10.04 1.57
N PRO A 22 -2.53 -8.90 1.01
CA PRO A 22 -3.05 -7.62 1.45
C PRO A 22 -4.55 -7.48 1.16
N LYS A 23 -5.12 -8.26 0.23
CA LYS A 23 -6.57 -8.27 -0.01
C LYS A 23 -7.39 -8.83 1.15
N ASN A 24 -6.77 -9.58 2.06
CA ASN A 24 -7.42 -10.12 3.25
C ASN A 24 -7.39 -9.13 4.44
N ILE A 25 -6.67 -8.02 4.32
CA ILE A 25 -6.63 -6.98 5.34
C ILE A 25 -7.86 -6.08 5.16
N GLU A 26 -8.69 -6.00 6.20
CA GLU A 26 -9.86 -5.13 6.24
C GLU A 26 -9.40 -3.67 6.21
N GLY A 27 -10.00 -2.84 5.35
CA GLY A 27 -9.60 -1.43 5.20
C GLY A 27 -8.37 -1.18 4.32
N ILE A 28 -7.72 -2.21 3.78
CA ILE A 28 -6.58 -2.03 2.85
C ILE A 28 -6.93 -1.19 1.62
N SER A 29 -8.19 -1.21 1.19
CA SER A 29 -8.71 -0.42 0.07
C SER A 29 -8.69 1.08 0.34
N GLU A 30 -8.63 1.51 1.61
CA GLU A 30 -8.46 2.91 1.99
C GLU A 30 -7.05 3.43 1.69
N LEU A 31 -6.05 2.54 1.62
CA LEU A 31 -4.73 2.88 1.10
C LEU A 31 -4.73 3.08 -0.41
N GLY A 32 -5.70 2.50 -1.13
CA GLY A 32 -5.84 2.61 -2.58
C GLY A 32 -5.89 1.26 -3.29
N GLU A 33 -5.51 1.24 -4.56
CA GLU A 33 -5.52 0.00 -5.36
C GLU A 33 -4.26 -0.81 -5.04
N VAL A 34 -4.45 -1.95 -4.37
CA VAL A 34 -3.40 -2.85 -3.93
C VAL A 34 -3.27 -4.06 -4.84
N SER A 35 -2.03 -4.43 -5.15
CA SER A 35 -1.66 -5.70 -5.78
C SER A 35 -0.43 -6.28 -5.09
N ALA A 36 -0.30 -7.61 -5.07
CA ALA A 36 0.84 -8.30 -4.49
C ALA A 36 1.52 -9.19 -5.54
N ASN A 37 2.81 -9.46 -5.35
CA ASN A 37 3.53 -10.46 -6.11
C ASN A 37 3.11 -11.90 -5.72
N GLY A 38 3.56 -12.90 -6.48
CA GLY A 38 3.10 -14.29 -6.30
C GLY A 38 3.48 -14.95 -4.98
N ASN A 39 4.48 -14.43 -4.27
CA ASN A 39 4.93 -14.89 -2.95
C ASN A 39 4.53 -13.95 -1.81
N LEU A 40 3.73 -12.91 -2.08
CA LEU A 40 3.17 -11.96 -1.10
C LEU A 40 4.20 -11.13 -0.31
N THR A 41 5.47 -11.14 -0.70
CA THR A 41 6.55 -10.40 -0.04
C THR A 41 6.70 -8.97 -0.53
N ALA A 42 6.08 -8.62 -1.67
CA ALA A 42 6.11 -7.27 -2.20
C ALA A 42 4.74 -6.86 -2.74
N TRP A 43 4.29 -5.67 -2.33
CA TRP A 43 3.02 -5.09 -2.74
C TRP A 43 3.24 -3.81 -3.53
N HIS A 44 2.36 -3.60 -4.49
CA HIS A 44 2.27 -2.35 -5.23
C HIS A 44 0.92 -1.72 -4.92
N VAL A 45 0.96 -0.50 -4.37
CA VAL A 45 -0.22 0.27 -4.00
C VAL A 45 -0.28 1.56 -4.78
N LYS A 46 -1.37 1.79 -5.49
CA LYS A 46 -1.68 3.07 -6.12
C LYS A 46 -2.54 3.87 -5.16
N SER A 47 -1.93 4.84 -4.48
CA SER A 47 -2.59 5.61 -3.43
C SER A 47 -2.71 7.08 -3.79
N GLN A 48 -3.77 7.73 -3.35
CA GLN A 48 -3.88 9.19 -3.36
C GLN A 48 -3.35 9.83 -2.07
N LEU A 49 -2.95 9.01 -1.09
CA LEU A 49 -2.41 9.49 0.18
C LEU A 49 -1.00 10.02 0.00
N HIS A 50 -0.69 11.04 0.81
CA HIS A 50 0.69 11.47 1.01
C HIS A 50 1.48 10.39 1.76
N GLU A 51 2.79 10.40 1.60
CA GLU A 51 3.67 9.32 2.05
C GLU A 51 3.56 9.06 3.56
N ASP A 52 3.49 10.11 4.38
CA ASP A 52 3.38 9.97 5.83
C ASP A 52 2.03 9.37 6.26
N ASP A 53 0.94 9.80 5.62
CA ASP A 53 -0.40 9.26 5.89
C ASP A 53 -0.51 7.81 5.42
N PHE A 54 0.07 7.50 4.25
CA PHE A 54 0.15 6.14 3.73
C PHE A 54 0.90 5.22 4.70
N LYS A 55 2.11 5.61 5.12
CA LYS A 55 2.93 4.82 6.05
C LYS A 55 2.23 4.64 7.40
N ARG A 56 1.63 5.71 7.95
CA ARG A 56 0.90 5.62 9.22
C ARG A 56 -0.25 4.63 9.13
N HIS A 57 -1.07 4.72 8.08
CA HIS A 57 -2.24 3.86 7.91
C HIS A 57 -1.82 2.41 7.61
N LEU A 58 -0.82 2.20 6.76
CA LEU A 58 -0.26 0.86 6.52
C LEU A 58 0.24 0.23 7.82
N ASN A 59 1.01 0.95 8.62
CA ASN A 59 1.54 0.44 9.88
C ASN A 59 0.43 0.07 10.88
N GLN A 60 -0.66 0.85 10.94
CA GLN A 60 -1.83 0.52 11.75
C GLN A 60 -2.47 -0.79 11.29
N LEU A 61 -2.75 -0.92 10.00
CA LEU A 61 -3.35 -2.13 9.44
C LEU A 61 -2.50 -3.39 9.69
N LEU A 62 -1.18 -3.27 9.52
CA LEU A 62 -0.25 -4.36 9.77
C LEU A 62 -0.20 -4.74 11.26
N THR A 63 -0.15 -3.75 12.15
CA THR A 63 -0.11 -3.98 13.61
C THR A 63 -1.40 -4.60 14.13
N ASP A 64 -2.55 -4.16 13.61
CA ASP A 64 -3.86 -4.53 14.14
C ASP A 64 -4.37 -5.87 13.59
N GLN A 65 -3.98 -6.22 12.36
CA GLN A 65 -4.58 -7.36 11.63
C GLN A 65 -3.57 -8.43 11.20
N THR A 66 -2.27 -8.22 11.42
CA THR A 66 -1.24 -9.14 10.96
C THR A 66 -0.18 -9.40 12.03
N GLU A 67 0.64 -10.43 11.84
CA GLU A 67 1.81 -10.71 12.67
C GLU A 67 3.10 -10.07 12.10
N ILE A 68 2.97 -9.24 11.05
CA ILE A 68 4.12 -8.58 10.41
C ILE A 68 4.52 -7.39 11.28
N ASN A 69 5.79 -7.36 11.68
CA ASN A 69 6.34 -6.20 12.35
C ASN A 69 6.46 -5.04 11.35
N PRO A 70 5.91 -3.84 11.62
CA PRO A 70 6.10 -2.67 10.77
C PRO A 70 7.57 -2.31 10.49
N ASP A 71 8.51 -2.67 11.38
CA ASP A 71 9.95 -2.44 11.16
C ASP A 71 10.53 -3.35 10.06
N ASP A 72 9.88 -4.48 9.77
CA ASP A 72 10.26 -5.41 8.69
C ASP A 72 9.67 -4.96 7.33
N VAL A 73 8.97 -3.81 7.31
CA VAL A 73 8.28 -3.30 6.13
C VAL A 73 8.94 -2.04 5.60
N THR A 74 9.43 -2.12 4.37
CA THR A 74 10.01 -0.98 3.65
C THR A 74 9.01 -0.42 2.67
N VAL A 75 8.67 0.86 2.81
CA VAL A 75 7.81 1.59 1.87
C VAL A 75 8.67 2.49 0.98
N THR A 76 8.73 2.17 -0.31
CA THR A 76 9.38 2.98 -1.33
C THR A 76 8.34 3.76 -2.12
N LYS A 77 8.46 5.09 -2.10
CA LYS A 77 7.68 5.96 -2.97
C LYS A 77 8.23 5.92 -4.40
N GLY A 78 7.40 5.45 -5.32
CA GLY A 78 7.64 5.47 -6.75
C GLY A 78 7.25 6.79 -7.42
N ILE A 79 7.22 6.78 -8.74
CA ILE A 79 6.75 7.93 -9.53
C ILE A 79 5.26 8.16 -9.31
N ASN A 80 4.83 9.41 -9.36
CA ASN A 80 3.41 9.72 -9.43
C ASN A 80 2.86 9.16 -10.76
N GLY A 81 1.79 8.38 -10.67
CA GLY A 81 1.06 7.91 -11.84
C GLY A 81 0.23 9.01 -12.47
N GLY A 82 -0.25 8.73 -13.68
CA GLY A 82 -1.18 9.60 -14.40
C GLY A 82 -2.54 9.74 -13.70
N PRO A 83 -3.52 10.40 -14.34
CA PRO A 83 -4.86 10.50 -13.77
C PRO A 83 -5.41 9.10 -13.47
N LEU A 84 -5.93 8.87 -12.26
CA LEU A 84 -6.80 7.72 -12.01
C LEU A 84 -7.99 7.89 -12.95
N SER A 85 -8.06 7.09 -14.01
CA SER A 85 -9.22 7.06 -14.87
C SER A 85 -10.42 6.70 -13.99
N MET A 86 -11.34 7.65 -13.81
CA MET A 86 -12.68 7.33 -13.36
C MET A 86 -13.25 6.36 -14.40
N LEU A 87 -13.41 5.10 -13.99
CA LEU A 87 -14.24 4.13 -14.72
C LEU A 87 -15.67 4.64 -14.79
#